data_AF-B0W1N6-F1
#
_entry.id   AF-B0W1N6-F1
#
_cell.length_a   1.000
_cell.length_b   1.000
_cell.length_c   1.000
_cell.angle_alpha   90.00
_cell.angle_beta   90.00
_cell.angle_gamma   90.00
#
_symmetry.space_group_name_H-M   'P 1'
#
loop_
_entity.id
_entity.type
_entity.pdbx_description
1 polymer ?
#
loop_
_entity_poly.entity_id
_entity_poly.type
_entity_poly.pdbx_seq_one_letter_code
_entity_poly.pdbx_strand_id
1 'polypeptide(L)'
;MNATDKEIAQLDAFKNNDSSTQNVMHCSMNTESAHSAQNMCDDETLVPKQQILWTHSVIIVRTPHCSLIDQHTAQSRVLRREEIVQKKRWCLIVNSNDMGSFSSHPSGTEVLKKNQEYISEMNKNKMERWIQMHFQIKERETALEISRARELFYWLASFYGVATVGLIGRFNSTKRAAVLAPIVPLSFLVAYYADLAYGTKIHRITAEAEMIMQHEPDLLEWPSGLPTVSEIDSARLDIDDKIRLHPHQM
;
A
#
# COMPACT_ATOMS: atom_id res chain seq x y z
N MET A 1 -50.27 22.13 0.56
CA MET A 1 -49.14 21.22 0.87
C MET A 1 -47.90 21.96 0.43
N ASN A 2 -47.09 22.38 1.39
CA ASN A 2 -46.02 23.34 1.17
C ASN A 2 -44.73 22.62 0.76
N ALA A 3 -43.85 23.30 0.03
CA ALA A 3 -42.64 22.73 -0.54
C ALA A 3 -41.71 22.07 0.51
N THR A 4 -41.80 22.51 1.76
CA THR A 4 -41.06 21.97 2.90
C THR A 4 -41.47 20.55 3.30
N ASP A 5 -42.70 20.14 3.03
CA ASP A 5 -43.19 18.80 3.42
C ASP A 5 -42.65 17.71 2.49
N LYS A 6 -42.23 18.08 1.27
CA LYS A 6 -41.63 17.14 0.30
C LYS A 6 -40.17 16.83 0.62
N GLU A 7 -39.46 17.79 1.22
CA GLU A 7 -38.03 17.64 1.56
C GLU A 7 -37.83 16.73 2.78
N ILE A 8 -38.75 16.82 3.77
CA ILE A 8 -38.75 15.94 4.95
C ILE A 8 -39.04 14.49 4.54
N ALA A 9 -39.93 14.26 3.58
CA ALA A 9 -40.23 12.93 3.06
C ALA A 9 -39.05 12.30 2.28
N GLN A 10 -38.20 13.11 1.63
CA GLN A 10 -36.99 12.59 0.95
C GLN A 10 -35.86 12.27 1.94
N LEU A 11 -35.71 13.04 3.01
CA LEU A 11 -34.70 12.77 4.05
C LEU A 11 -35.03 11.49 4.84
N ASP A 12 -36.31 11.18 5.07
CA ASP A 12 -36.73 9.94 5.74
C ASP A 12 -36.58 8.70 4.84
N ALA A 13 -36.62 8.86 3.51
CA ALA A 13 -36.32 7.78 2.56
C ALA A 13 -34.82 7.45 2.50
N PHE A 14 -33.95 8.45 2.65
CA PHE A 14 -32.50 8.23 2.65
C PHE A 14 -32.04 7.48 3.91
N LYS A 15 -32.65 7.76 5.06
CA LYS A 15 -32.29 7.15 6.35
C LYS A 15 -32.71 5.68 6.50
N ASN A 16 -33.69 5.23 5.71
CA ASN A 16 -34.14 3.83 5.70
C ASN A 16 -33.33 2.92 4.77
N ASN A 17 -32.48 3.46 3.89
CA ASN A 17 -31.62 2.65 3.02
C ASN A 17 -30.31 2.21 3.71
N ASP A 18 -29.81 2.98 4.69
CA ASP A 18 -28.58 2.66 5.42
C ASP A 18 -28.72 1.49 6.42
N SER A 19 -29.95 1.16 6.82
CA SER A 19 -30.21 0.06 7.77
C SER A 19 -30.21 -1.33 7.12
N SER A 20 -30.25 -1.42 5.79
CA SER A 20 -30.13 -2.69 5.06
C SER A 20 -28.68 -3.06 4.68
N THR A 21 -27.76 -2.10 4.76
CA THR A 21 -26.34 -2.27 4.38
C THR A 21 -25.46 -2.85 5.51
N GLN A 22 -26.02 -3.08 6.71
CA GLN A 22 -25.25 -3.57 7.87
C GLN A 22 -25.15 -5.10 8.02
N ASN A 23 -25.82 -5.90 7.18
CA ASN A 23 -25.89 -7.37 7.37
C ASN A 23 -25.04 -8.22 6.42
N VAL A 24 -24.15 -7.65 5.60
CA VAL A 24 -23.27 -8.43 4.71
C VAL A 24 -21.82 -7.96 4.84
N MET A 25 -21.27 -8.01 6.04
CA MET A 25 -19.82 -7.89 6.25
C MET A 25 -19.33 -8.95 7.24
N HIS A 26 -19.82 -10.18 7.06
CA HIS A 26 -19.28 -11.38 7.66
C HIS A 26 -19.12 -12.41 6.53
N CYS A 27 -17.95 -13.06 6.50
CA CYS A 27 -17.48 -14.04 5.51
C CYS A 27 -16.84 -13.49 4.22
N SER A 28 -15.58 -13.04 4.33
CA SER A 28 -14.51 -13.57 3.48
C SER A 28 -13.15 -13.13 4.04
N MET A 29 -12.66 -13.86 5.04
CA MET A 29 -11.23 -13.97 5.31
C MET A 29 -10.99 -15.41 5.68
N ASN A 30 -10.68 -16.22 4.68
CA ASN A 30 -9.73 -17.32 4.75
C ASN A 30 -9.56 -17.90 3.34
N THR A 31 -8.34 -18.38 3.09
CA THR A 31 -7.83 -19.04 1.87
C THR A 31 -7.48 -18.15 0.69
N GLU A 32 -6.54 -17.21 0.87
CA GLU A 32 -5.53 -16.88 -0.16
C GLU A 32 -4.37 -16.04 0.41
N SER A 33 -3.67 -16.57 1.42
CA SER A 33 -2.47 -15.92 1.96
C SER A 33 -1.42 -16.90 2.48
N ALA A 34 -1.43 -18.15 2.00
CA ALA A 34 -0.48 -19.18 2.41
C ALA A 34 0.56 -19.56 1.34
N HIS A 35 0.53 -19.00 0.13
CA HIS A 35 1.42 -19.45 -0.97
C HIS A 35 2.32 -18.39 -1.64
N SER A 36 2.37 -17.15 -1.15
CA SER A 36 3.28 -16.13 -1.74
C SER A 36 4.15 -15.37 -0.71
N ALA A 37 4.28 -15.90 0.51
CA ALA A 37 5.15 -15.34 1.55
C ALA A 37 6.38 -16.20 1.86
N GLN A 38 6.63 -17.27 1.09
CA GLN A 38 7.72 -18.23 1.34
C GLN A 38 8.95 -18.10 0.42
N ASN A 39 8.97 -17.16 -0.53
CA ASN A 39 10.13 -16.96 -1.43
C ASN A 39 10.89 -15.66 -1.16
N MET A 40 10.97 -15.21 0.10
CA MET A 40 11.72 -13.98 0.40
C MET A 40 12.40 -14.00 1.76
N CYS A 41 13.02 -15.12 2.12
CA CYS A 41 14.04 -15.23 3.16
C CYS A 41 14.75 -16.58 2.94
N ASP A 42 15.67 -16.66 1.97
CA ASP A 42 16.70 -17.71 1.89
C ASP A 42 17.62 -17.38 0.70
N ASP A 43 18.54 -16.42 0.86
CA ASP A 43 19.87 -16.54 0.23
C ASP A 43 20.89 -15.60 0.92
N GLU A 44 21.28 -15.95 2.14
CA GLU A 44 22.62 -15.67 2.63
C GLU A 44 23.17 -16.99 3.16
N THR A 45 24.11 -17.61 2.45
CA THR A 45 25.45 -17.89 2.99
C THR A 45 26.42 -18.58 2.02
N LEU A 46 27.63 -18.00 1.98
CA LEU A 46 28.96 -18.63 1.79
C LEU A 46 29.44 -18.96 0.37
N VAL A 47 30.44 -18.20 -0.11
CA VAL A 47 31.87 -18.58 0.04
C VAL A 47 32.77 -17.32 -0.02
N PRO A 48 33.78 -17.20 0.87
CA PRO A 48 34.85 -16.21 0.80
C PRO A 48 36.10 -16.76 0.11
N LYS A 49 36.86 -15.92 -0.60
CA LYS A 49 38.34 -15.86 -0.54
C LYS A 49 38.90 -14.73 -1.41
N GLN A 50 39.92 -14.09 -0.85
CA GLN A 50 40.93 -13.23 -1.48
C GLN A 50 41.31 -13.75 -2.88
N GLN A 51 41.75 -12.94 -3.85
CA GLN A 51 42.86 -11.99 -3.82
C GLN A 51 42.95 -11.46 -5.27
N ILE A 52 43.14 -10.17 -5.51
CA ILE A 52 43.93 -9.60 -6.62
C ILE A 52 44.02 -8.09 -6.33
N LEU A 53 45.19 -7.66 -5.86
CA LEU A 53 45.68 -6.31 -6.09
C LEU A 53 45.80 -6.13 -7.61
N TRP A 54 45.27 -5.04 -8.17
CA TRP A 54 46.06 -4.15 -9.03
C TRP A 54 45.49 -2.74 -8.88
N THR A 55 46.39 -1.88 -8.43
CA THR A 55 46.30 -0.43 -8.39
C THR A 55 45.79 0.15 -9.71
N HIS A 56 44.89 1.13 -9.68
CA HIS A 56 45.04 2.42 -10.35
C HIS A 56 43.96 3.38 -9.86
N SER A 57 44.42 4.59 -9.52
CA SER A 57 43.68 5.70 -8.92
C SER A 57 42.32 5.97 -9.57
N VAL A 58 41.25 5.88 -8.78
CA VAL A 58 39.96 6.49 -9.11
C VAL A 58 39.52 7.33 -7.93
N ILE A 59 39.21 8.58 -8.27
CA ILE A 59 38.80 9.67 -7.40
C ILE A 59 37.58 9.25 -6.58
N ILE A 60 37.75 9.19 -5.26
CA ILE A 60 36.66 9.04 -4.31
C ILE A 60 35.85 10.35 -4.32
N VAL A 61 34.77 10.39 -5.09
CA VAL A 61 33.69 11.34 -4.84
C VAL A 61 32.99 10.85 -3.58
N ARG A 62 33.32 11.52 -2.49
CA ARG A 62 32.76 11.31 -1.15
C ARG A 62 31.29 11.75 -1.17
N THR A 63 30.36 10.83 -1.41
CA THR A 63 28.93 11.07 -1.15
C THR A 63 28.67 10.95 0.36
N PRO A 64 27.95 11.91 0.97
CA PRO A 64 27.60 11.85 2.39
C PRO A 64 26.36 10.97 2.57
N HIS A 65 26.55 9.65 2.50
CA HIS A 65 25.47 8.69 2.78
C HIS A 65 25.59 8.17 4.21
N CYS A 66 25.49 9.07 5.19
CA CYS A 66 25.59 8.72 6.61
C CYS A 66 24.61 9.52 7.47
N SER A 67 23.33 9.55 7.07
CA SER A 67 22.26 10.13 7.91
C SER A 67 20.95 9.35 7.93
N LEU A 68 20.76 8.34 7.06
CA LEU A 68 19.48 7.62 6.97
C LEU A 68 19.42 6.30 7.79
N ILE A 69 20.57 5.70 8.09
CA ILE A 69 20.64 4.47 8.91
C ILE A 69 20.43 4.78 10.41
N ASP A 70 20.73 5.99 10.84
CA ASP A 70 20.52 6.41 12.23
C ASP A 70 19.04 6.73 12.55
N GLN A 71 18.22 7.13 11.58
CA GLN A 71 16.79 7.43 11.83
C GLN A 71 15.95 6.17 12.07
N HIS A 72 16.17 5.10 11.30
CA HIS A 72 15.47 3.82 11.53
C HIS A 72 15.89 3.15 12.85
N THR A 73 17.12 3.39 13.30
CA THR A 73 17.63 2.86 14.58
C THR A 73 17.12 3.67 15.79
N ALA A 74 16.80 4.95 15.62
CA ALA A 74 16.21 5.78 16.67
C ALA A 74 14.73 5.46 16.91
N GLN A 75 13.94 5.24 15.84
CA GLN A 75 12.49 4.99 15.96
C GLN A 75 12.18 3.63 16.59
N SER A 76 13.02 2.62 16.33
CA SER A 76 12.87 1.26 16.90
C SER A 76 13.31 1.14 18.37
N ARG A 77 14.02 2.13 18.94
CA ARG A 77 14.30 2.19 20.39
C ARG A 77 13.17 2.83 21.19
N VAL A 78 12.38 3.72 20.60
CA VAL A 78 11.21 4.35 21.25
C VAL A 78 10.08 3.33 21.41
N LEU A 79 9.80 2.53 20.37
CA LEU A 79 8.78 1.47 20.43
C LEU A 79 9.12 0.35 21.45
N ARG A 80 10.42 0.04 21.64
CA ARG A 80 10.85 -0.97 22.64
C ARG A 80 10.76 -0.49 24.09
N ARG A 81 10.77 0.83 24.34
CA ARG A 81 10.61 1.41 25.70
C ARG A 81 9.16 1.41 26.16
N GLU A 82 8.20 1.51 25.25
CA GLU A 82 6.76 1.45 25.53
C GLU A 82 6.31 0.03 25.93
N GLU A 83 6.84 -1.04 25.30
CA GLU A 83 6.51 -2.43 25.65
C GLU A 83 6.90 -2.82 27.08
N ILE A 84 8.04 -2.33 27.59
CA ILE A 84 8.52 -2.67 28.94
C ILE A 84 7.68 -1.96 30.02
N VAL A 85 7.12 -0.78 29.73
CA VAL A 85 6.23 -0.06 30.64
C VAL A 85 4.81 -0.67 30.63
N GLN A 86 4.31 -1.10 29.47
CA GLN A 86 3.00 -1.76 29.36
C GLN A 86 2.97 -3.15 30.00
N LYS A 87 4.04 -3.95 29.85
CA LYS A 87 4.12 -5.29 30.46
C LYS A 87 4.17 -5.26 32.00
N LYS A 88 4.74 -4.20 32.58
CA LYS A 88 4.69 -3.96 34.04
C LYS A 88 3.32 -3.49 34.52
N ARG A 89 2.59 -2.73 33.70
CA ARG A 89 1.23 -2.26 34.03
C ARG A 89 0.20 -3.40 33.99
N TRP A 90 0.38 -4.36 33.08
CA TRP A 90 -0.44 -5.58 33.00
C TRP A 90 -0.27 -6.51 34.21
N CYS A 91 0.93 -6.56 34.82
CA CYS A 91 1.17 -7.42 35.99
C CYS A 91 0.53 -6.87 37.28
N LEU A 92 0.29 -5.56 37.36
CA LEU A 92 -0.32 -4.91 38.53
C LEU A 92 -1.86 -4.93 38.52
N ILE A 93 -2.50 -5.20 37.38
CA ILE A 93 -3.98 -5.21 37.27
C ILE A 93 -4.57 -6.60 37.53
N VAL A 94 -3.78 -7.68 37.45
CA VAL A 94 -4.28 -9.06 37.66
C VAL A 94 -4.41 -9.44 39.15
N ASN A 95 -3.98 -8.57 40.07
CA ASN A 95 -3.96 -8.90 41.51
C ASN A 95 -4.79 -7.92 42.35
N SER A 96 -6.05 -7.75 41.98
CA SER A 96 -7.08 -7.23 42.88
C SER A 96 -8.36 -8.01 42.63
N ASN A 97 -8.63 -8.90 43.57
CA ASN A 97 -9.89 -9.60 43.73
C ASN A 97 -11.04 -8.58 43.76
N ASP A 98 -11.96 -8.68 42.81
CA ASP A 98 -13.33 -8.22 43.00
C ASP A 98 -14.26 -9.40 42.69
N MET A 99 -14.60 -10.14 43.75
CA MET A 99 -15.71 -11.09 43.72
C MET A 99 -17.02 -10.28 43.74
N GLY A 100 -17.50 -9.93 42.54
CA GLY A 100 -18.79 -9.29 42.34
C GLY A 100 -19.92 -10.30 42.12
N SER A 101 -20.73 -10.48 43.16
CA SER A 101 -22.16 -10.87 43.17
C SER A 101 -22.73 -11.74 42.01
N PHE A 102 -22.90 -13.02 42.30
CA PHE A 102 -23.73 -13.97 41.56
C PHE A 102 -25.19 -13.85 42.05
N SER A 103 -26.01 -12.97 41.46
CA SER A 103 -27.49 -13.10 41.44
C SER A 103 -28.18 -11.85 40.87
N SER A 104 -28.32 -11.82 39.55
CA SER A 104 -29.49 -11.25 38.88
C SER A 104 -29.37 -11.66 37.41
N HIS A 105 -30.24 -12.55 36.91
CA HIS A 105 -30.35 -12.74 35.47
C HIS A 105 -30.89 -11.42 34.88
N PRO A 106 -30.11 -10.65 34.10
CA PRO A 106 -30.63 -9.47 33.43
C PRO A 106 -31.74 -9.90 32.45
N SER A 107 -32.75 -9.05 32.29
CA SER A 107 -33.84 -9.27 31.33
C SER A 107 -33.24 -9.58 29.95
N GLY A 108 -33.77 -10.58 29.23
CA GLY A 108 -33.20 -11.03 27.95
C GLY A 108 -33.05 -9.91 26.92
N THR A 109 -33.87 -8.86 27.02
CA THR A 109 -33.82 -7.66 26.20
C THR A 109 -32.58 -6.77 26.43
N GLU A 110 -32.08 -6.67 27.66
CA GLU A 110 -30.89 -5.86 27.97
C GLU A 110 -29.59 -6.55 27.50
N VAL A 111 -29.55 -7.89 27.57
CA VAL A 111 -28.42 -8.68 27.07
C VAL A 111 -28.34 -8.59 25.55
N LEU A 112 -29.48 -8.68 24.85
CA LEU A 112 -29.51 -8.52 23.40
C LEU A 112 -29.07 -7.12 22.96
N LYS A 113 -29.50 -6.06 23.66
CA LYS A 113 -29.06 -4.68 23.37
C LYS A 113 -27.56 -4.49 23.58
N LYS A 114 -26.99 -4.99 24.70
CA LYS A 114 -25.55 -4.93 24.95
C LYS A 114 -24.73 -5.72 23.92
N ASN A 115 -25.21 -6.89 23.50
CA ASN A 115 -24.56 -7.67 22.44
C ASN A 115 -24.60 -6.93 21.10
N GLN A 116 -25.72 -6.29 20.77
CA GLN A 116 -25.85 -5.49 19.55
C GLN A 116 -24.91 -4.29 19.56
N GLU A 117 -24.85 -3.56 20.69
CA GLU A 117 -23.92 -2.44 20.89
C GLU A 117 -22.47 -2.92 20.76
N TYR A 118 -22.10 -4.03 21.40
CA TYR A 118 -20.77 -4.63 21.30
C TYR A 118 -20.39 -5.01 19.86
N ILE A 119 -21.31 -5.62 19.11
CA ILE A 119 -21.08 -5.96 17.70
C ILE A 119 -20.85 -4.68 16.88
N SER A 120 -21.64 -3.63 17.10
CA SER A 120 -21.48 -2.36 16.39
C SER A 120 -20.14 -1.66 16.71
N GLU A 121 -19.73 -1.65 17.97
CA GLU A 121 -18.44 -1.08 18.41
C GLU A 121 -17.26 -1.91 17.88
N MET A 122 -17.37 -3.24 17.86
CA MET A 122 -16.37 -4.11 17.25
C MET A 122 -16.21 -3.83 15.75
N ASN A 123 -17.31 -3.60 15.03
CA ASN A 123 -17.28 -3.29 13.61
C ASN A 123 -16.64 -1.92 13.32
N LYS A 124 -16.95 -0.90 14.13
CA LYS A 124 -16.28 0.43 14.05
C LYS A 124 -14.78 0.31 14.27
N ASN A 125 -14.37 -0.37 15.35
CA ASN A 125 -12.94 -0.58 15.67
C ASN A 125 -12.20 -1.34 14.55
N LYS A 126 -12.84 -2.32 13.91
CA LYS A 126 -12.27 -3.01 12.75
C LYS A 126 -12.10 -2.07 11.56
N MET A 127 -13.10 -1.24 11.27
CA MET A 127 -13.07 -0.28 10.16
C MET A 127 -11.96 0.77 10.36
N GLU A 128 -11.83 1.34 11.55
CA GLU A 128 -10.78 2.32 11.86
C GLU A 128 -9.37 1.75 11.65
N ARG A 129 -9.12 0.52 12.13
CA ARG A 129 -7.83 -0.17 11.91
C ARG A 129 -7.58 -0.49 10.46
N TRP A 130 -8.63 -0.86 9.72
CA TRP A 130 -8.54 -1.16 8.29
C TRP A 130 -8.14 0.10 7.50
N ILE A 131 -8.78 1.24 7.76
CA ILE A 131 -8.42 2.53 7.14
C ILE A 131 -6.97 2.92 7.47
N GLN A 132 -6.57 2.78 8.74
CA GLN A 132 -5.19 3.07 9.16
C GLN A 132 -4.17 2.17 8.46
N MET A 133 -4.46 0.89 8.32
CA MET A 133 -3.59 -0.07 7.64
C MET A 133 -3.45 0.26 6.15
N HIS A 134 -4.55 0.61 5.47
CA HIS A 134 -4.51 1.03 4.07
C HIS A 134 -3.68 2.30 3.85
N PHE A 135 -3.83 3.29 4.73
CA PHE A 135 -3.02 4.49 4.64
C PHE A 135 -1.52 4.17 4.74
N GLN A 136 -1.12 3.31 5.69
CA GLN A 136 0.27 2.89 5.82
C GLN A 136 0.78 2.08 4.61
N ILE A 137 -0.06 1.24 4.01
CA ILE A 137 0.31 0.51 2.79
C ILE A 137 0.52 1.49 1.64
N LYS A 138 -0.37 2.48 1.48
CA LYS A 138 -0.26 3.50 0.43
C LYS A 138 0.99 4.36 0.58
N GLU A 139 1.34 4.77 1.80
CA GLU A 139 2.60 5.47 2.07
C GLU A 139 3.82 4.61 1.71
N ARG A 140 3.78 3.31 2.00
CA ARG A 140 4.87 2.39 1.64
C ARG A 140 4.96 2.15 0.13
N GLU A 141 3.82 2.03 -0.55
CA GLU A 141 3.76 1.86 -2.01
C GLU A 141 4.37 3.07 -2.72
N THR A 142 4.00 4.30 -2.32
CA THR A 142 4.56 5.53 -2.89
C THR A 142 6.06 5.66 -2.62
N ALA A 143 6.51 5.34 -1.39
CA ALA A 143 7.94 5.32 -1.07
C ALA A 143 8.72 4.31 -1.93
N LEU A 144 8.12 3.15 -2.23
CA LEU A 144 8.72 2.11 -3.04
C LEU A 144 8.76 2.46 -4.53
N GLU A 145 7.76 3.20 -5.04
CA GLU A 145 7.80 3.73 -6.39
C GLU A 145 8.93 4.75 -6.57
N ILE A 146 9.11 5.65 -5.61
CA ILE A 146 10.20 6.64 -5.60
C ILE A 146 11.56 5.94 -5.52
N SER A 147 11.70 4.89 -4.70
CA SER A 147 12.96 4.16 -4.59
C SER A 147 13.32 3.43 -5.88
N ARG A 148 12.34 2.81 -6.56
CA ARG A 148 12.54 2.19 -7.88
C ARG A 148 13.01 3.20 -8.92
N ALA A 149 12.41 4.39 -8.95
CA ALA A 149 12.81 5.44 -9.89
C ALA A 149 14.27 5.88 -9.68
N ARG A 150 14.72 6.00 -8.43
CA ARG A 150 16.11 6.37 -8.10
C ARG A 150 17.11 5.31 -8.52
N GLU A 151 16.80 4.04 -8.28
CA GLU A 151 17.69 2.93 -8.67
C GLU A 151 17.82 2.83 -10.20
N LEU A 152 16.70 2.95 -10.91
CA LEU A 152 16.71 2.96 -12.38
C LEU A 152 17.51 4.14 -12.95
N PHE A 153 17.42 5.33 -12.33
CA PHE A 153 18.21 6.49 -12.72
C PHE A 153 19.71 6.22 -12.59
N TYR A 154 20.17 5.66 -11.48
CA TYR A 154 21.59 5.33 -11.31
C TYR A 154 22.07 4.30 -12.32
N TRP A 155 21.27 3.26 -12.57
CA TRP A 155 21.58 2.25 -13.56
C TRP A 155 21.70 2.85 -14.97
N LEU A 156 20.71 3.64 -15.41
CA LEU A 156 20.71 4.32 -16.70
C LEU A 156 21.82 5.37 -16.83
N ALA A 157 22.10 6.14 -15.76
CA ALA A 157 23.13 7.15 -15.76
C ALA A 157 24.53 6.54 -15.93
N SER A 158 24.79 5.37 -15.31
CA SER A 158 26.05 4.66 -15.48
C SER A 158 26.27 4.24 -16.95
N PHE A 159 25.24 3.68 -17.59
CA PHE A 159 25.28 3.28 -18.99
C PHE A 159 25.44 4.50 -19.92
N TYR A 160 24.72 5.59 -19.67
CA TYR A 160 24.86 6.84 -20.40
C TYR A 160 26.27 7.42 -20.30
N GLY A 161 26.89 7.38 -19.11
CA GLY A 161 28.27 7.82 -18.90
C GLY A 161 29.26 7.04 -19.76
N VAL A 162 29.19 5.70 -19.70
CA VAL A 162 30.07 4.82 -20.50
C VAL A 162 29.84 5.01 -22.01
N ALA A 163 28.58 5.07 -22.43
CA ALA A 163 28.21 5.29 -23.84
C ALA A 163 28.73 6.64 -24.36
N THR A 164 28.59 7.71 -23.56
CA THR A 164 29.04 9.06 -23.92
C THR A 164 30.55 9.11 -24.07
N VAL A 165 31.31 8.54 -23.12
CA VAL A 165 32.78 8.47 -23.21
C VAL A 165 33.22 7.67 -24.44
N GLY A 166 32.59 6.52 -24.71
CA GLY A 166 32.89 5.70 -25.89
C GLY A 166 32.61 6.41 -27.22
N LEU A 167 31.48 7.13 -27.30
CA LEU A 167 31.08 7.87 -28.50
C LEU A 167 31.95 9.11 -28.72
N ILE A 168 32.34 9.83 -27.66
CA ILE A 168 33.30 10.95 -27.76
C ILE A 168 34.67 10.45 -28.23
N GLY A 169 35.15 9.33 -27.67
CA GLY A 169 36.40 8.70 -28.12
C GLY A 169 36.37 8.34 -29.60
N ARG A 170 35.25 7.77 -30.08
CA ARG A 170 35.05 7.45 -31.50
C ARG A 170 34.90 8.68 -32.39
N PHE A 171 34.24 9.73 -31.90
CA PHE A 171 34.08 11.00 -32.60
C PHE A 171 35.44 11.64 -32.89
N ASN A 172 36.37 11.62 -31.93
CA ASN A 172 37.72 12.17 -32.12
C ASN A 172 38.50 11.48 -33.26
N SER A 173 38.29 10.18 -33.47
CA SER A 173 38.95 9.41 -34.54
C SER A 173 38.25 9.56 -35.90
N THR A 174 36.92 9.53 -35.94
CA THR A 174 36.15 9.49 -37.19
C THR A 174 35.71 10.87 -37.69
N LYS A 175 35.65 11.88 -36.81
CA LYS A 175 35.18 13.27 -37.07
C LYS A 175 33.79 13.39 -37.71
N ARG A 176 32.96 12.34 -37.63
CA ARG A 176 31.59 12.33 -38.16
C ARG A 176 30.60 12.59 -37.04
N ALA A 177 29.84 13.68 -37.15
CA ALA A 177 28.81 14.07 -36.17
C ALA A 177 27.68 13.04 -36.05
N ALA A 178 27.42 12.25 -37.10
CA ALA A 178 26.43 11.16 -37.08
C ALA A 178 26.70 10.11 -36.00
N VAL A 179 27.95 9.97 -35.53
CA VAL A 179 28.31 9.06 -34.43
C VAL A 179 27.64 9.50 -33.11
N LEU A 180 27.37 10.79 -32.91
CA LEU A 180 26.72 11.30 -31.69
C LEU A 180 25.19 11.26 -31.74
N ALA A 181 24.60 10.86 -32.87
CA ALA A 181 23.15 10.76 -33.03
C ALA A 181 22.43 9.99 -31.90
N PRO A 182 22.92 8.83 -31.40
CA PRO A 182 22.23 8.09 -30.33
C PRO A 182 22.28 8.78 -28.95
N ILE A 183 23.13 9.79 -28.75
CA ILE A 183 23.21 10.52 -27.46
C ILE A 183 21.96 11.37 -27.24
N VAL A 184 21.34 11.89 -28.30
CA VAL A 184 20.16 12.75 -28.20
C VAL A 184 18.95 12.01 -27.59
N PRO A 185 18.49 10.87 -28.15
CA PRO A 185 17.38 10.14 -27.54
C PRO A 185 17.73 9.58 -26.16
N LEU A 186 19.00 9.20 -25.93
CA LEU A 186 19.42 8.64 -24.64
C LEU A 186 19.49 9.71 -23.55
N SER A 187 19.96 10.90 -23.87
CA SER A 187 19.98 12.02 -22.93
C SER A 187 18.56 12.48 -22.56
N PHE A 188 17.62 12.46 -23.51
CA PHE A 188 16.20 12.73 -23.23
C PHE A 188 15.62 11.72 -22.24
N LEU A 189 15.92 10.43 -22.41
CA LEU A 189 15.46 9.38 -21.49
C LEU A 189 16.02 9.56 -20.08
N VAL A 190 17.33 9.81 -19.95
CA VAL A 190 17.97 10.03 -18.64
C VAL A 190 17.41 11.29 -17.96
N ALA A 191 17.20 12.37 -18.73
CA ALA A 191 16.62 13.60 -18.20
C ALA A 191 15.18 13.40 -17.69
N TYR A 192 14.37 12.59 -18.39
CA TYR A 192 13.03 12.23 -17.94
C TYR A 192 13.05 11.49 -16.59
N TYR A 193 13.91 10.48 -16.45
CA TYR A 193 14.03 9.74 -15.20
C TYR A 193 14.65 10.57 -14.07
N ALA A 194 15.50 11.54 -14.39
CA ALA A 194 16.00 12.49 -13.40
C ALA A 194 14.88 13.35 -12.81
N ASP A 195 13.97 13.88 -13.65
CA ASP A 195 12.79 14.63 -13.20
C ASP A 195 11.79 13.74 -12.45
N LEU A 196 11.71 12.45 -12.80
CA LEU A 196 10.85 11.49 -12.09
C LEU A 196 11.41 11.10 -10.71
N ALA A 197 12.72 10.91 -10.57
CA ALA A 197 13.36 10.46 -9.34
C ALA A 197 13.58 11.57 -8.30
N TYR A 198 13.91 12.79 -8.75
CA TYR A 198 14.27 13.93 -7.89
C TYR A 198 13.46 15.20 -8.15
N GLY A 199 12.76 15.29 -9.27
CA GLY A 199 12.04 16.49 -9.68
C GLY A 199 10.62 16.58 -9.15
N THR A 200 9.83 17.45 -9.79
CA THR A 200 8.44 17.75 -9.41
C THR A 200 7.42 16.94 -10.21
N LYS A 201 7.87 16.03 -11.08
CA LYS A 201 7.01 15.26 -11.98
C LYS A 201 5.91 14.51 -11.23
N ILE A 202 6.25 13.82 -10.14
CA ILE A 202 5.27 13.06 -9.33
C ILE A 202 4.21 14.00 -8.75
N HIS A 203 4.61 15.14 -8.18
CA HIS A 203 3.67 16.14 -7.64
C HIS A 203 2.73 16.68 -8.72
N ARG A 204 3.23 16.89 -9.95
CA ARG A 204 2.40 17.31 -11.08
C ARG A 204 1.38 16.24 -11.48
N ILE A 205 1.80 14.98 -11.54
CA ILE A 205 0.89 13.86 -11.83
C ILE A 205 -0.19 13.75 -10.75
N THR A 206 0.18 13.89 -9.48
CA THR A 206 -0.78 13.89 -8.37
C THR A 206 -1.77 15.04 -8.48
N ALA A 207 -1.31 16.25 -8.76
CA ALA A 207 -2.19 17.41 -8.94
C ALA A 207 -3.13 17.28 -10.15
N GLU A 208 -2.64 16.73 -11.26
CA GLU A 208 -3.47 16.42 -12.44
C GLU A 208 -4.53 15.35 -12.11
N ALA A 209 -4.17 14.32 -11.34
CA ALA A 209 -5.11 13.29 -10.89
C ALA A 209 -6.20 13.88 -9.97
N GLU A 210 -5.84 14.77 -9.03
CA GLU A 210 -6.81 15.48 -8.19
C GLU A 210 -7.77 16.35 -9.00
N MET A 211 -7.25 17.01 -10.04
CA MET A 211 -8.07 17.82 -10.94
C MET A 211 -9.10 16.96 -11.68
N ILE A 212 -8.68 15.83 -12.25
CA ILE A 212 -9.55 14.88 -12.97
C ILE A 212 -10.64 14.33 -12.05
N MET A 213 -10.29 13.94 -10.81
CA MET A 213 -11.27 13.46 -9.83
C MET A 213 -12.35 14.49 -9.46
N GLN A 214 -12.03 15.78 -9.50
CA GLN A 214 -12.95 16.86 -9.10
C GLN A 214 -13.77 17.42 -10.27
N HIS A 215 -13.17 17.52 -11.45
CA HIS A 215 -13.73 18.27 -12.58
C HIS A 215 -14.24 17.38 -13.72
N GLU A 216 -13.78 16.13 -13.82
CA GLU A 216 -14.04 15.24 -14.96
C GLU A 216 -14.41 13.81 -14.50
N PRO A 217 -15.48 13.62 -13.70
CA PRO A 217 -15.85 12.30 -13.17
C PRO A 217 -16.22 11.30 -14.28
N ASP A 218 -16.69 11.79 -15.43
CA ASP A 218 -17.06 10.98 -16.60
C ASP A 218 -15.86 10.17 -17.15
N LEU A 219 -14.62 10.63 -16.94
CA LEU A 219 -13.40 9.90 -17.32
C LEU A 219 -13.10 8.70 -16.42
N LEU A 220 -13.68 8.66 -15.22
CA LEU A 220 -13.43 7.61 -14.23
C LEU A 220 -14.51 6.52 -14.23
N GLU A 221 -15.51 6.62 -15.11
CA GLU A 221 -16.54 5.58 -15.22
C GLU A 221 -15.91 4.26 -15.67
N TRP A 222 -16.10 3.23 -14.85
CA TRP A 222 -15.67 1.89 -15.21
C TRP A 222 -16.52 1.37 -16.37
N PRO A 223 -15.92 0.71 -17.38
CA PRO A 223 -16.71 0.03 -18.39
C PRO A 223 -17.55 -1.04 -17.67
N SER A 224 -18.87 -1.00 -17.87
CA SER A 224 -19.92 -1.80 -17.20
C SER A 224 -20.40 -1.38 -15.80
N GLY A 225 -19.96 -0.23 -15.28
CA GLY A 225 -20.43 0.26 -13.98
C GLY A 225 -20.00 -0.61 -12.79
N LEU A 226 -20.54 -0.32 -11.60
CA LEU A 226 -20.23 -1.07 -10.39
C LEU A 226 -20.99 -2.42 -10.39
N PRO A 227 -20.31 -3.56 -10.14
CA PRO A 227 -20.97 -4.85 -10.03
C PRO A 227 -21.98 -4.82 -8.88
N THR A 228 -23.22 -5.16 -9.18
CA THR A 228 -24.33 -5.14 -8.23
C THR A 228 -24.29 -6.37 -7.33
N VAL A 229 -24.89 -6.28 -6.14
CA VAL A 229 -24.97 -7.43 -5.20
C VAL A 229 -25.65 -8.63 -5.87
N SER A 230 -26.65 -8.38 -6.73
CA SER A 230 -27.30 -9.41 -7.53
C SER A 230 -26.35 -10.15 -8.46
N GLU A 231 -25.40 -9.45 -9.09
CA GLU A 231 -24.41 -10.06 -9.97
C GLU A 231 -23.37 -10.86 -9.19
N ILE A 232 -23.00 -10.39 -7.99
CA ILE A 232 -22.09 -11.12 -7.10
C ILE A 232 -22.75 -12.42 -6.62
N ASP A 233 -24.03 -12.34 -6.24
CA ASP A 233 -24.76 -13.51 -5.75
C ASP A 233 -25.05 -14.50 -6.88
N SER A 234 -25.36 -14.04 -8.11
CA SER A 234 -25.43 -14.93 -9.27
C SER A 234 -24.09 -15.60 -9.57
N ALA A 235 -22.98 -14.85 -9.52
CA ALA A 235 -21.66 -15.42 -9.74
C ALA A 235 -21.29 -16.49 -8.70
N ARG A 236 -21.69 -16.31 -7.43
CA ARG A 236 -21.50 -17.32 -6.38
C ARG A 236 -22.32 -18.58 -6.64
N LEU A 237 -23.57 -18.42 -7.06
CA LEU A 237 -24.44 -19.55 -7.42
C LEU A 237 -23.88 -20.33 -8.62
N ASP A 238 -23.40 -19.62 -9.64
CA ASP A 238 -22.81 -20.23 -10.83
C ASP A 238 -21.54 -21.03 -10.50
N ILE A 239 -20.70 -20.52 -9.57
CA ILE A 239 -19.53 -21.24 -9.08
C ILE A 239 -19.95 -22.53 -8.34
N ASP A 240 -20.92 -22.42 -7.44
CA ASP A 240 -21.44 -23.57 -6.69
C ASP A 240 -22.05 -24.63 -7.63
N ASP A 241 -22.81 -24.21 -8.64
CA ASP A 241 -23.42 -25.11 -9.61
C ASP A 241 -22.38 -25.77 -10.52
N LYS A 242 -21.32 -25.06 -10.90
CA LYS A 242 -20.19 -25.64 -11.64
C LYS A 242 -19.45 -26.70 -10.81
N ILE A 243 -19.26 -26.46 -9.52
CA ILE A 243 -18.68 -27.45 -8.58
C ILE A 243 -19.56 -28.71 -8.51
N ARG A 244 -20.90 -28.54 -8.46
CA ARG A 244 -21.85 -29.66 -8.40
C ARG A 244 -21.89 -30.48 -9.69
N LEU A 245 -21.83 -29.83 -10.85
CA LEU A 245 -21.97 -30.46 -12.16
C LEU A 245 -20.69 -31.16 -12.63
N HIS A 246 -19.51 -30.65 -12.24
CA HIS A 246 -18.22 -31.18 -12.67
C HIS A 246 -17.25 -31.39 -11.50
N PRO A 247 -17.51 -32.36 -10.61
CA PRO A 247 -16.72 -32.59 -9.40
C PRO A 247 -15.29 -33.10 -9.63
N HIS A 248 -14.83 -33.26 -10.88
CA HIS A 248 -13.53 -33.85 -11.23
C HIS A 248 -12.61 -32.93 -12.03
N GLN A 249 -13.00 -31.67 -12.29
CA GLN A 249 -12.22 -30.73 -13.11
C GLN A 249 -11.68 -29.52 -12.34
N MET A 250 -11.29 -29.73 -11.09
CA MET A 250 -10.47 -28.78 -10.34
C MET A 250 -9.13 -29.41 -9.99
#